data_AF-A0A0R3PZ70-F1
#
_entry.id   AF-A0A0R3PZ70-F1
#
_cell.length_a   1.000
_cell.length_b   1.000
_cell.length_c   1.000
_cell.angle_alpha   90.00
_cell.angle_beta   90.00
_cell.angle_gamma   90.00
#
_symmetry.space_group_name_H-M   'P 1'
#
loop_
_entity.id
_entity.type
_entity.pdbx_description
1 polymer ?
#
loop_
_entity_poly.entity_id
_entity_poly.type
_entity_poly.pdbx_seq_one_letter_code
_entity_poly.pdbx_strand_id
1 'polypeptide(L)'
;MFQKEKAIVLRVQEMGEESEPLTEEVSRAIQSLWSDPGVKKAYEMRSEYQLTDSAKYFLDSCARVSEPGYRPTEQDILYSRVATTGVVEVKFKIKELDFRYVH
;
A
#
# COMPACT_ATOMS: atom_id res chain seq x y z
N MET A 1 10.43 -20.48 5.20
CA MET A 1 9.62 -19.73 4.24
C MET A 1 9.46 -18.32 4.78
N PHE A 2 8.52 -18.07 5.71
CA PHE A 2 8.18 -16.77 6.35
C PHE A 2 9.25 -15.66 6.46
N GLN A 3 10.50 -15.97 6.84
CA GLN A 3 11.57 -14.98 6.98
C GLN A 3 11.99 -14.36 5.63
N LYS A 4 11.91 -15.12 4.54
CA LYS A 4 12.33 -14.65 3.21
C LYS A 4 11.31 -13.67 2.63
N GLU A 5 10.02 -14.00 2.69
CA GLU A 5 8.97 -13.11 2.17
C GLU A 5 8.87 -11.83 3.00
N LYS A 6 9.02 -11.94 4.32
CA LYS A 6 9.14 -10.78 5.21
C LYS A 6 10.33 -9.88 4.85
N ALA A 7 11.49 -10.45 4.56
CA ALA A 7 12.68 -9.69 4.18
C ALA A 7 12.49 -8.92 2.86
N ILE A 8 11.77 -9.50 1.90
CA ILE A 8 11.44 -8.84 0.62
C ILE A 8 10.57 -7.60 0.87
N VAL A 9 9.48 -7.74 1.64
CA VAL A 9 8.58 -6.62 1.93
C VAL A 9 9.27 -5.54 2.75
N LEU A 10 10.04 -5.92 3.77
CA LEU A 10 10.79 -4.97 4.60
C LEU A 10 11.84 -4.20 3.79
N ARG A 11 12.53 -4.87 2.87
CA ARG A 11 13.51 -4.23 2.00
C ARG A 11 12.89 -3.12 1.16
N VAL A 12 11.71 -3.34 0.56
CA VAL A 12 11.01 -2.31 -0.23
C VAL A 12 10.70 -1.08 0.62
N GLN A 13 10.26 -1.30 1.86
CA GLN A 13 9.99 -0.23 2.82
C GLN A 13 11.26 0.51 3.23
N GLU A 14 12.37 -0.20 3.47
CA GLU A 14 13.67 0.40 3.82
C GLU A 14 14.28 1.20 2.66
N MET A 15 14.05 0.76 1.41
CA MET A 15 14.52 1.43 0.21
C MET A 15 13.64 2.61 -0.22
N GLY A 16 12.46 2.77 0.38
CA GLY A 16 11.50 3.83 0.00
C GLY A 16 10.88 3.63 -1.39
N GLU A 17 10.92 2.41 -1.92
CA GLU A 17 10.40 2.04 -3.24
C GLU A 17 8.89 1.73 -3.19
N GLU A 18 8.20 2.12 -2.11
CA GLU A 18 6.76 1.90 -1.90
C GLU A 18 5.87 2.62 -2.93
N SER A 19 6.41 3.65 -3.59
CA SER A 19 5.75 4.38 -4.68
C SER A 19 5.99 3.75 -6.06
N GLU A 20 6.88 2.77 -6.17
CA GLU A 20 7.13 2.07 -7.43
C GLU A 20 6.06 1.00 -7.69
N PRO A 21 5.81 0.62 -8.96
CA PRO A 21 4.92 -0.47 -9.28
C PRO A 21 5.33 -1.76 -8.56
N LEU A 22 4.35 -2.44 -7.97
CA LEU A 22 4.55 -3.74 -7.31
C LEU A 22 5.20 -4.72 -8.29
N THR A 23 6.41 -5.17 -7.97
CA THR A 23 7.04 -6.26 -8.72
C THR A 23 6.33 -7.58 -8.42
N GLU A 24 6.45 -8.54 -9.35
CA GLU A 24 5.85 -9.87 -9.17
C GLU A 24 6.40 -10.58 -7.92
N GLU A 25 7.67 -10.36 -7.59
CA GLU A 25 8.31 -10.91 -6.38
C GLU A 25 7.68 -10.36 -5.11
N VAL A 26 7.48 -9.03 -5.04
CA VAL A 26 6.88 -8.36 -3.88
C VAL A 26 5.40 -8.74 -3.74
N SER A 27 4.66 -8.78 -4.85
CA SER A 27 3.25 -9.23 -4.85
C SER A 27 3.10 -10.65 -4.32
N ARG A 28 3.95 -11.58 -4.79
CA ARG A 28 3.95 -12.96 -4.29
C ARG A 28 4.32 -13.05 -2.81
N ALA A 29 5.29 -12.26 -2.36
CA ALA A 29 5.65 -12.19 -0.96
C ALA A 29 4.48 -11.70 -0.10
N ILE A 30 3.79 -10.64 -0.51
CA ILE A 30 2.59 -10.11 0.19
C ILE A 30 1.47 -11.15 0.25
N GLN A 31 1.16 -11.80 -0.87
CA GLN A 31 0.12 -12.84 -0.93
C GLN A 31 0.45 -14.05 -0.05
N SER A 32 1.72 -14.47 -0.03
CA SER A 32 2.18 -15.56 0.82
C SER A 32 2.08 -15.20 2.30
N LEU A 33 2.45 -13.97 2.67
CA LEU A 33 2.30 -13.48 4.04
C LEU A 33 0.82 -13.37 4.43
N TRP A 34 -0.04 -12.86 3.56
CA TRP A 34 -1.47 -12.73 3.83
C TRP A 34 -2.18 -14.09 4.00
N SER A 35 -1.69 -15.11 3.30
CA SER A 35 -2.20 -16.48 3.41
C SER A 35 -1.77 -17.18 4.71
N ASP A 36 -0.74 -16.66 5.39
CA ASP A 36 -0.18 -17.25 6.60
C ASP A 36 -1.17 -17.19 7.79
N PRO A 37 -1.37 -18.29 8.54
CA PRO A 37 -2.26 -18.31 9.70
C PRO A 37 -1.88 -17.31 10.79
N GLY A 38 -0.60 -17.02 10.99
CA GLY A 38 -0.12 -16.05 11.97
C GLY A 38 -0.51 -14.62 11.59
N VAL A 39 -0.38 -14.27 10.30
CA VAL A 39 -0.81 -12.96 9.78
C VAL A 39 -2.33 -12.82 9.82
N LYS A 40 -3.09 -13.88 9.49
CA LYS A 40 -4.55 -13.87 9.63
C LYS A 40 -4.99 -13.68 11.07
N LYS A 41 -4.34 -14.34 12.02
CA LYS A 41 -4.60 -14.14 13.46
C LYS A 41 -4.27 -12.71 13.91
N ALA A 42 -3.18 -12.12 13.41
CA ALA A 42 -2.85 -10.72 13.66
C ALA A 42 -3.93 -9.76 13.10
N TYR A 43 -4.49 -10.07 11.93
CA TYR A 43 -5.60 -9.32 11.34
C TYR A 43 -6.92 -9.47 12.13
N GLU A 44 -7.17 -10.60 12.79
CA GLU A 44 -8.33 -10.72 13.69
C GLU A 44 -8.23 -9.74 14.87
N MET A 45 -7.02 -9.50 15.37
CA MET A 45 -6.70 -8.49 16.37
C MET A 45 -6.53 -7.08 15.79
N ARG A 46 -6.97 -6.81 14.54
CA ARG A 46 -6.81 -5.50 13.89
C ARG A 46 -7.35 -4.32 14.69
N SER A 47 -8.30 -4.53 15.61
CA SER A 47 -8.79 -3.48 16.51
C SER A 47 -7.73 -2.98 17.50
N GLU A 48 -6.70 -3.79 17.76
CA GLU A 48 -5.56 -3.46 18.64
C GLU A 48 -4.45 -2.68 17.89
N TYR A 49 -4.54 -2.59 16.56
CA TYR A 49 -3.55 -1.95 15.70
C TYR A 49 -4.20 -0.87 14.83
N GLN A 50 -3.41 0.08 14.33
CA GLN A 50 -3.89 1.05 13.34
C GLN A 50 -3.86 0.44 11.93
N LEU A 51 -4.82 -0.43 11.64
CA LEU A 51 -4.99 -1.00 10.31
C LEU A 51 -6.13 -0.31 9.57
N THR A 52 -5.91 0.05 8.31
CA THR A 52 -6.94 0.64 7.46
C THR A 52 -8.06 -0.36 7.16
N ASP A 53 -9.31 0.08 7.15
CA ASP A 53 -10.48 -0.76 6.84
C ASP A 53 -10.41 -1.38 5.43
N SER A 54 -9.70 -0.72 4.50
CA SER A 54 -9.47 -1.22 3.15
C SER A 54 -8.35 -2.25 3.03
N ALA A 55 -7.58 -2.51 4.10
CA ALA A 55 -6.42 -3.40 4.06
C ALA A 55 -6.80 -4.80 3.57
N LYS A 56 -7.87 -5.39 4.12
CA LYS A 56 -8.33 -6.71 3.68
C LYS A 56 -8.69 -6.75 2.20
N TYR A 57 -9.37 -5.72 1.71
CA TYR A 57 -9.80 -5.67 0.31
C TYR A 57 -8.60 -5.68 -0.65
N PHE A 58 -7.58 -4.87 -0.38
CA PHE A 58 -6.38 -4.79 -1.20
C PHE A 58 -5.46 -6.01 -1.03
N LEU A 59 -5.37 -6.58 0.17
CA LEU A 59 -4.59 -7.80 0.41
C LEU A 59 -5.22 -9.02 -0.26
N ASP A 60 -6.55 -9.16 -0.24
CA ASP A 60 -7.27 -10.19 -0.99
C ASP A 60 -7.16 -9.99 -2.51
N SER A 61 -7.12 -8.74 -2.97
CA SER A 61 -7.01 -8.38 -4.40
C SER A 61 -5.56 -8.17 -4.88
N CYS A 62 -4.55 -8.51 -4.06
CA CYS A 62 -3.17 -8.11 -4.30
C CYS A 62 -2.64 -8.59 -5.66
N ALA A 63 -2.99 -9.81 -6.08
CA ALA A 63 -2.62 -10.35 -7.40
C ALA A 63 -3.10 -9.44 -8.54
N ARG A 64 -4.38 -9.06 -8.53
CA ARG A 64 -5.02 -8.19 -9.52
C ARG A 64 -4.40 -6.80 -9.54
N VAL A 65 -4.12 -6.23 -8.37
CA VAL A 65 -3.55 -4.87 -8.25
C VAL A 65 -2.09 -4.84 -8.71
N SER A 66 -1.37 -5.97 -8.62
CA SER A 66 0.01 -6.10 -9.09
C SER A 66 0.15 -6.44 -10.58
N GLU A 67 -0.95 -6.63 -11.33
CA GLU A 67 -0.87 -6.97 -12.75
C GLU A 67 -0.35 -5.81 -13.60
N PRO A 68 0.55 -6.06 -14.57
CA PRO A 68 0.95 -5.06 -15.53
C PRO A 68 -0.25 -4.55 -16.32
N GLY A 69 -0.52 -3.25 -16.24
CA GLY A 69 -1.69 -2.63 -16.89
C GLY A 69 -2.98 -2.68 -16.08
N TYR A 70 -2.88 -2.95 -14.77
CA TYR A 70 -3.97 -2.84 -13.81
C TYR A 70 -4.81 -1.57 -14.05
N ARG A 71 -6.12 -1.76 -14.17
CA ARG A 71 -7.12 -0.69 -14.23
C ARG A 71 -7.96 -0.72 -12.96
N PRO A 72 -7.95 0.35 -12.15
CA PRO A 72 -8.79 0.42 -10.95
C PRO A 72 -10.27 0.24 -11.28
N THR A 73 -10.94 -0.56 -10.46
CA THR A 73 -12.40 -0.68 -10.46
C THR A 73 -13.01 0.45 -9.62
N GLU A 74 -14.32 0.67 -9.76
CA GLU A 74 -15.05 1.60 -8.89
C GLU A 74 -14.88 1.24 -7.41
N GLN A 75 -14.82 -0.06 -7.09
CA GLN A 75 -14.59 -0.52 -5.74
C GLN A 75 -13.19 -0.16 -5.25
N ASP A 76 -12.16 -0.31 -6.07
CA ASP A 76 -10.80 0.13 -5.71
C ASP A 76 -10.78 1.63 -5.39
N ILE A 77 -11.47 2.44 -6.20
CA ILE A 77 -11.57 3.89 -5.99
C ILE A 77 -12.28 4.21 -4.68
N LEU A 78 -13.34 3.48 -4.33
CA LEU A 78 -14.07 3.67 -3.09
C LEU A 78 -13.23 3.28 -1.86
N TYR A 79 -12.52 2.16 -1.92
CA TYR A 79 -11.67 1.66 -0.82
C TYR A 79 -10.32 2.38 -0.72
N SER A 80 -9.82 2.96 -1.82
CA SER A 80 -8.62 3.80 -1.81
C SER A 80 -8.88 5.22 -1.30
N ARG A 81 -10.15 5.59 -1.14
CA ARG A 81 -10.53 6.95 -0.73
C ARG A 81 -10.13 7.20 0.71
N VAL A 82 -8.94 7.75 0.88
CA VAL A 82 -8.56 8.46 2.11
C VAL A 82 -9.30 9.79 2.07
N ALA A 83 -10.20 10.03 3.04
CA ALA A 83 -10.75 11.36 3.22
C ALA A 83 -9.59 12.32 3.48
N THR A 84 -9.48 13.40 2.69
CA THR A 84 -8.50 14.46 2.93
C THR A 84 -8.74 15.06 4.32
N THR A 85 -8.00 14.59 5.32
CA THR A 85 -7.99 15.17 6.66
C THR A 85 -7.14 16.44 6.64
N GLY A 86 -7.67 17.48 6.00
CA GLY A 86 -7.07 18.82 5.95
C GLY A 86 -6.41 19.20 4.63
N VAL A 87 -6.11 20.49 4.53
CA VAL A 87 -5.38 21.10 3.41
C VAL A 87 -3.98 20.51 3.33
N VAL A 88 -3.69 19.80 2.24
CA VAL A 88 -2.34 19.37 1.92
C VAL A 88 -1.68 20.51 1.15
N GLU A 89 -0.62 21.07 1.73
CA GLU A 89 0.13 22.15 1.12
C GLU A 89 1.45 21.63 0.57
N VAL A 90 1.56 21.59 -0.75
CA VAL A 90 2.79 21.22 -1.44
C VAL A 90 3.54 22.49 -1.82
N LYS A 91 4.71 22.69 -1.21
CA LYS A 91 5.65 23.76 -1.59
C LYS A 91 6.67 23.21 -2.58
N PHE A 92 6.78 23.82 -3.75
CA PHE A 92 7.82 23.48 -4.70
C PHE A 92 8.38 24.73 -5.38
N LYS A 93 9.63 24.65 -5.83
CA LYS A 93 10.32 25.75 -6.50
C LYS A 93 10.39 25.49 -7.98
N ILE A 94 9.89 26.43 -8.79
CA ILE A 94 10.17 26.45 -10.23
C ILE A 94 11.09 27.64 -10.48
N LYS A 95 12.35 27.33 -10.81
CA LYS A 95 13.45 28.32 -10.88
C LYS A 95 13.67 29.00 -9.50
N GLU A 96 13.61 30.34 -9.45
CA GLU A 96 13.72 31.13 -8.22
C GLU A 96 12.36 31.50 -7.60
N LEU A 97 11.26 30.98 -8.14
CA LEU A 97 9.91 31.27 -7.67
C LEU A 97 9.40 30.14 -6.77
N ASP A 98 8.96 30.51 -5.57
CA ASP A 98 8.31 29.62 -4.61
C ASP A 98 6.82 29.49 -4.94
N PHE A 99 6.38 28.27 -5.23
CA PHE A 99 4.98 27.93 -5.49
C PHE A 99 4.39 27.16 -4.31
N ARG A 100 3.12 27.45 -4.04
CA ARG A 100 2.34 26.83 -2.98
C ARG A 100 1.06 26.29 -3.60
N TYR A 101 0.98 24.97 -3.75
CA TYR A 101 -0.22 24.30 -4.21
C TYR A 101 -0.99 23.76 -3.01
N VAL A 102 -2.28 24.05 -2.95
CA VAL A 102 -3.18 23.69 -1.85
C VAL A 102 -4.33 22.88 -2.43
N HIS A 103 -4.56 21.67 -1.90
CA HIS A 103 -5.64 20.76 -2.29
C HIS A 103 -6.29 20.13 -1.05
#